data_AF-A0A1E3A3Q6-F1
#
_entry.id   AF-A0A1E3A3Q6-F1
#
_cell.length_a   1.000
_cell.length_b   1.000
_cell.length_c   1.000
_cell.angle_alpha   90.00
_cell.angle_beta   90.00
_cell.angle_gamma   90.00
#
_symmetry.space_group_name_H-M   'P 1'
#
loop_
_entity.id
_entity.type
_entity.pdbx_description
1 polymer ?
#
loop_
_entity_poly.entity_id
_entity_poly.type
_entity_poly.pdbx_seq_one_letter_code
_entity_poly.pdbx_strand_id
1 'polypeptide(L)'
;MIGLLKKEYYLMEGQMKSWLIVAIFCFFYSYFMNADSFLFMLIILIGIMSTMTVFSLDKACGWDTYAISLPLTRKEIVEARYLFAFLIDIGVSLACCLLMLLRGLISGGVNIPESLHSLFQILLVTILMQLLLFPVIYKLGVEKARFVYMAVFICLSLGVLGISQLDDNGAVLADIRINAEKTMQYGEAAAVILAAAGLFLSLWLSVRIYEKQEF
;
A
#
# COMPACT_ATOMS: atom_id res chain seq x y z
N MET A 1 -21.15 9.20 4.44
CA MET A 1 -19.73 8.76 4.44
C MET A 1 -19.04 8.81 5.81
N ILE A 2 -19.14 9.88 6.61
CA ILE A 2 -18.43 9.99 7.92
C ILE A 2 -18.71 8.79 8.86
N GLY A 3 -19.94 8.25 8.87
CA GLY A 3 -20.28 7.06 9.66
C GLY A 3 -19.53 5.79 9.26
N LEU A 4 -19.27 5.59 7.96
CA LEU A 4 -18.49 4.46 7.45
C LEU A 4 -17.02 4.59 7.87
N LEU A 5 -16.43 5.79 7.74
CA LEU A 5 -15.05 6.04 8.18
C LEU A 5 -14.88 5.82 9.68
N LYS A 6 -15.86 6.21 10.48
CA LYS A 6 -15.83 5.98 11.94
C LYS A 6 -15.87 4.49 12.27
N LYS A 7 -16.68 3.71 11.56
CA LYS A 7 -16.72 2.25 11.67
C LYS A 7 -15.36 1.63 11.35
N GLU A 8 -14.76 2.03 10.24
CA GLU A 8 -13.42 1.56 9.83
C GLU A 8 -12.34 1.90 10.88
N TYR A 9 -12.39 3.09 11.46
CA TYR A 9 -11.50 3.48 12.57
C TYR A 9 -11.67 2.57 13.79
N TYR A 10 -12.90 2.27 14.21
CA TYR A 10 -13.14 1.38 15.35
C TYR A 10 -12.66 -0.05 15.11
N LEU A 11 -12.78 -0.56 13.88
CA LEU A 11 -12.20 -1.86 13.53
C LEU A 11 -10.67 -1.86 13.70
N MET A 12 -10.01 -0.75 13.36
CA MET A 12 -8.57 -0.63 13.45
C MET A 12 -8.04 -0.29 14.84
N GLU A 13 -8.83 0.34 15.70
CA GLU A 13 -8.42 0.74 17.06
C GLU A 13 -7.83 -0.44 17.85
N GLY A 14 -8.39 -1.64 17.67
CA GLY A 14 -7.87 -2.87 18.28
C GLY A 14 -6.46 -3.26 17.80
N GLN A 15 -6.09 -2.96 16.55
CA GLN A 15 -4.77 -3.23 15.99
C GLN A 15 -3.79 -2.07 16.12
N MET A 16 -4.25 -0.84 16.36
CA MET A 16 -3.38 0.33 16.46
C MET A 16 -2.27 0.16 17.51
N LYS A 17 -2.57 -0.52 18.63
CA LYS A 17 -1.56 -0.82 19.66
C LYS A 17 -0.42 -1.68 19.13
N SER A 18 -0.74 -2.76 18.41
CA SER A 18 0.25 -3.64 17.80
C SER A 18 1.10 -2.91 16.78
N TRP A 19 0.48 -2.02 16.00
CA TRP A 19 1.16 -1.25 14.96
C TRP A 19 2.11 -0.21 15.53
N LEU A 20 1.73 0.41 16.65
CA LEU A 20 2.58 1.37 17.37
C LEU A 20 3.84 0.66 17.90
N ILE A 21 3.70 -0.56 18.43
CA ILE A 21 4.84 -1.37 18.88
C ILE A 21 5.80 -1.68 17.71
N VAL A 22 5.25 -2.08 16.55
CA VAL A 22 6.06 -2.33 15.34
C VAL A 22 6.79 -1.07 14.89
N ALA A 23 6.12 0.08 14.92
CA ALA A 23 6.72 1.35 14.52
C ALA A 23 7.89 1.76 15.42
N ILE A 24 7.75 1.61 16.74
CA ILE A 24 8.83 1.85 17.69
C ILE A 24 10.02 0.92 17.41
N PHE A 25 9.75 -0.37 17.20
CA PHE A 25 10.79 -1.35 16.92
C PHE A 25 11.57 -1.01 15.63
N CYS A 26 10.85 -0.67 14.55
CA CYS A 26 11.47 -0.25 13.29
C CYS A 26 12.31 1.03 13.44
N PHE A 27 11.88 1.98 14.26
CA PHE A 27 12.64 3.20 14.53
C PHE A 27 13.97 2.91 15.24
N PHE A 28 13.95 2.13 16.33
CA PHE A 28 15.18 1.73 17.02
C PHE A 28 16.11 0.95 16.09
N TYR A 29 15.56 0.02 15.31
CA TYR A 29 16.36 -0.77 14.38
C TYR A 29 17.02 0.10 13.30
N SER A 30 16.25 1.02 12.70
CA SER A 30 16.76 1.98 11.70
C SER A 30 17.87 2.87 12.27
N TYR A 31 17.73 3.29 13.53
CA TYR A 31 18.76 4.04 14.25
C TYR A 31 20.07 3.25 14.42
N PHE A 32 19.99 1.98 14.85
CA PHE A 32 21.19 1.14 15.03
C PHE A 32 21.89 0.79 13.71
N MET A 33 21.14 0.45 12.66
CA MET A 33 21.69 0.02 11.38
C MET A 33 22.02 1.17 10.41
N ASN A 34 21.70 2.41 10.79
CA ASN A 34 21.84 3.59 9.95
C ASN A 34 21.15 3.47 8.58
N ALA A 35 20.09 2.67 8.48
CA ALA A 35 19.37 2.41 7.24
C ALA A 35 17.90 2.82 7.35
N ASP A 36 17.46 3.68 6.44
CA ASP A 36 16.07 4.17 6.37
C ASP A 36 15.09 3.14 5.78
N SER A 37 15.62 2.10 5.12
CA SER A 37 14.84 1.04 4.46
C SER A 37 13.83 0.35 5.39
N PHE A 38 14.12 0.27 6.69
CA PHE A 38 13.21 -0.32 7.68
C PHE A 38 12.01 0.57 7.99
N LEU A 39 12.17 1.88 7.95
CA LEU A 39 11.05 2.82 8.08
C LEU A 39 10.17 2.78 6.83
N PHE A 40 10.76 2.53 5.67
CA PHE A 40 10.00 2.37 4.43
C PHE A 40 9.18 1.07 4.40
N MET A 41 9.74 -0.03 4.90
CA MET A 41 9.02 -1.30 5.04
C MET A 41 7.72 -1.15 5.86
N LEU A 42 7.74 -0.24 6.85
CA LEU A 42 6.61 0.05 7.71
C LEU A 42 5.39 0.49 6.91
N ILE A 43 5.56 1.35 5.89
CA ILE A 43 4.48 1.84 5.02
C ILE A 43 3.80 0.68 4.29
N ILE A 44 4.59 -0.19 3.67
CA ILE A 44 4.09 -1.34 2.91
C ILE A 44 3.37 -2.32 3.83
N LEU A 45 4.01 -2.65 4.97
CA LEU A 45 3.50 -3.63 5.91
C LEU A 45 2.17 -3.16 6.50
N ILE A 46 2.14 -1.94 7.01
CA ILE A 46 0.93 -1.35 7.55
C ILE A 46 -0.13 -1.24 6.46
N GLY A 47 0.09 -0.52 5.35
CA GLY A 47 -0.96 -0.26 4.36
C GLY A 47 -1.64 -1.52 3.83
N ILE A 48 -0.86 -2.57 3.53
CA ILE A 48 -1.42 -3.84 3.03
C ILE A 48 -2.12 -4.62 4.15
N MET A 49 -1.55 -4.67 5.36
CA MET A 49 -2.11 -5.44 6.48
C MET A 49 -3.37 -4.79 7.06
N SER A 50 -3.50 -3.45 7.11
CA SER A 50 -4.77 -2.79 7.51
C SER A 50 -5.88 -3.21 6.59
N THR A 51 -5.63 -3.06 5.29
CA THR A 51 -6.62 -3.33 4.25
C THR A 51 -7.11 -4.78 4.37
N MET A 52 -6.19 -5.74 4.46
CA MET A 52 -6.54 -7.16 4.63
C MET A 52 -7.29 -7.45 5.93
N THR A 53 -6.89 -6.82 7.04
CA THR A 53 -7.53 -6.98 8.34
C THR A 53 -8.97 -6.52 8.30
N VAL A 54 -9.20 -5.31 7.80
CA VAL A 54 -10.53 -4.68 7.73
C VAL A 54 -11.50 -5.57 6.97
N PHE A 55 -11.11 -6.07 5.79
CA PHE A 55 -11.95 -6.99 5.03
C PHE A 55 -12.16 -8.33 5.74
N SER A 56 -11.15 -8.84 6.44
CA SER A 56 -11.27 -10.11 7.17
C SER A 56 -12.24 -9.99 8.34
N LEU A 57 -12.19 -8.87 9.07
CA LEU A 57 -13.09 -8.58 10.18
C LEU A 57 -14.52 -8.37 9.69
N ASP A 58 -14.71 -7.67 8.58
CA ASP A 58 -16.05 -7.47 8.02
C ASP A 58 -16.70 -8.76 7.54
N LYS A 59 -15.90 -9.66 6.95
CA LYS A 59 -16.39 -11.00 6.60
C LYS A 59 -16.74 -11.81 7.85
N ALA A 60 -15.92 -11.73 8.91
CA ALA A 60 -16.17 -12.43 10.17
C ALA A 60 -17.43 -11.92 10.89
N CYS A 61 -17.72 -10.62 10.80
CA CYS A 61 -18.90 -10.00 11.40
C CYS A 61 -20.16 -10.07 10.51
N GLY A 62 -20.07 -10.64 9.31
CA GLY A 62 -21.20 -10.69 8.37
C GLY A 62 -21.68 -9.30 7.93
N TRP A 63 -20.77 -8.31 7.88
CA TRP A 63 -21.12 -6.91 7.60
C TRP A 63 -21.86 -6.74 6.28
N ASP A 64 -21.58 -7.56 5.27
CA ASP A 64 -22.22 -7.47 3.95
C ASP A 64 -23.75 -7.62 4.02
N THR A 65 -24.26 -8.49 4.90
CA THR A 65 -25.71 -8.66 5.10
C THR A 65 -26.34 -7.45 5.79
N TYR A 66 -25.62 -6.84 6.75
CA TYR A 66 -26.10 -5.64 7.43
C TYR A 66 -26.08 -4.41 6.50
N ALA A 67 -25.08 -4.30 5.64
CA ALA A 67 -24.91 -3.18 4.73
C ALA A 67 -26.09 -3.00 3.77
N ILE A 68 -26.80 -4.07 3.41
CA ILE A 68 -27.94 -4.05 2.49
C ILE A 68 -29.21 -3.49 3.15
N SER A 69 -29.32 -3.59 4.47
CA SER A 69 -30.46 -3.01 5.22
C SER A 69 -30.30 -1.50 5.47
N LEU A 70 -29.11 -0.95 5.20
CA LEU A 70 -28.85 0.48 5.30
C LEU A 70 -29.21 1.18 3.97
N PRO A 71 -29.65 2.45 4.01
CA PRO A 71 -29.91 3.25 2.80
C PRO A 71 -28.58 3.76 2.19
N LEU A 72 -27.65 2.84 1.92
CA LEU A 72 -26.33 3.11 1.37
C LEU A 72 -26.22 2.51 -0.02
N THR A 73 -25.64 3.26 -0.95
CA THR A 73 -25.32 2.72 -2.27
C THR A 73 -24.06 1.85 -2.19
N ARG A 74 -24.02 0.80 -3.03
CA ARG A 74 -22.85 -0.06 -3.19
C ARG A 74 -21.58 0.71 -3.54
N LYS A 75 -21.72 1.78 -4.31
CA LYS A 75 -20.65 2.71 -4.67
C LYS A 75 -20.08 3.47 -3.45
N GLU A 76 -20.93 3.98 -2.57
CA GLU A 76 -20.49 4.70 -1.36
C GLU A 76 -19.70 3.81 -0.39
N ILE A 77 -20.03 2.52 -0.31
CA ILE A 77 -19.30 1.55 0.52
C ILE A 77 -17.89 1.36 -0.02
N VAL A 78 -17.75 1.14 -1.34
CA VAL A 78 -16.45 0.96 -2.00
C VAL A 78 -15.62 2.24 -1.89
N GLU A 79 -16.19 3.40 -2.18
CA GLU A 79 -15.48 4.69 -2.10
C GLU A 79 -14.99 4.99 -0.68
N ALA A 80 -15.82 4.74 0.34
CA ALA A 80 -15.42 4.95 1.73
C ALA A 80 -14.23 4.07 2.14
N ARG A 81 -14.15 2.83 1.64
CA ARG A 81 -13.01 1.94 1.91
C ARG A 81 -11.72 2.42 1.26
N TYR A 82 -11.79 2.81 -0.01
CA TYR A 82 -10.61 3.34 -0.72
C TYR A 82 -10.10 4.60 -0.01
N LEU A 83 -11.02 5.51 0.35
CA LEU A 83 -10.66 6.74 1.06
C LEU A 83 -9.99 6.42 2.41
N PHE A 84 -10.51 5.46 3.17
CA PHE A 84 -9.92 5.07 4.44
C PHE A 84 -8.52 4.46 4.29
N ALA A 85 -8.31 3.58 3.31
CA ALA A 85 -7.00 3.01 3.03
C ALA A 85 -5.97 4.08 2.65
N PHE A 86 -6.33 5.03 1.77
CA PHE A 86 -5.45 6.15 1.45
C PHE A 86 -5.16 7.05 2.65
N LEU A 87 -6.14 7.25 3.53
CA LEU A 87 -5.95 8.05 4.73
C LEU A 87 -4.95 7.41 5.69
N ILE A 88 -4.94 6.07 5.79
CA ILE A 88 -3.94 5.31 6.55
C ILE A 88 -2.57 5.44 5.90
N ASP A 89 -2.47 5.21 4.59
CA ASP A 89 -1.18 5.29 3.87
C ASP A 89 -0.54 6.67 4.01
N ILE A 90 -1.33 7.73 3.87
CA ILE A 90 -0.89 9.11 4.08
C ILE A 90 -0.49 9.32 5.54
N GLY A 91 -1.30 8.87 6.50
CA GLY A 91 -1.00 8.99 7.93
C GLY A 91 0.30 8.30 8.33
N VAL A 92 0.56 7.13 7.78
CA VAL A 92 1.76 6.32 8.05
C VAL A 92 2.97 6.92 7.35
N SER A 93 2.82 7.44 6.13
CA SER A 93 3.88 8.18 5.44
C SER A 93 4.27 9.45 6.21
N LEU A 94 3.30 10.18 6.75
CA LEU A 94 3.56 11.33 7.62
C LEU A 94 4.29 10.92 8.90
N ALA A 95 3.86 9.83 9.53
CA ALA A 95 4.54 9.29 10.71
C ALA A 95 6.00 8.88 10.39
N CYS A 96 6.24 8.20 9.27
CA CYS A 96 7.59 7.86 8.82
C CYS A 96 8.43 9.10 8.55
N CYS A 97 7.88 10.13 7.89
CA CYS A 97 8.56 11.40 7.67
C CYS A 97 9.00 12.06 8.99
N LEU A 98 8.11 12.09 10.00
CA LEU A 98 8.44 12.62 11.34
C LEU A 98 9.55 11.80 12.02
N LEU A 99 9.48 10.47 11.96
CA LEU A 99 10.51 9.59 12.52
C LEU A 99 11.87 9.80 11.84
N MET A 100 11.89 10.01 10.53
CA MET A 100 13.13 10.28 9.78
C MET A 100 13.73 11.64 10.15
N LEU A 101 12.90 12.69 10.28
CA LEU A 101 13.36 14.00 10.75
C LEU A 101 13.93 13.94 12.17
N LEU A 102 13.28 13.20 13.07
CA LEU A 102 13.79 12.95 14.42
C LEU A 102 15.14 12.23 14.39
N ARG A 103 15.30 11.20 13.56
CA ARG A 103 16.58 10.51 13.36
C ARG A 103 17.66 11.47 12.83
N GLY A 104 17.32 12.29 11.83
CA GLY A 104 18.23 13.28 11.24
C GLY A 104 18.75 14.30 12.24
N LEU A 105 17.90 14.75 13.17
CA LEU A 105 18.29 15.65 14.27
C LEU A 105 19.25 14.99 15.27
N ILE A 106 19.13 13.68 15.49
CA ILE A 106 19.96 12.95 16.47
C ILE A 106 21.30 12.52 15.87
N SER A 107 21.30 12.00 14.63
CA SER A 107 22.51 11.41 14.03
C SER A 107 23.24 12.33 13.04
N GLY A 108 22.67 13.48 12.67
CA GLY A 108 23.31 14.50 11.83
C GLY A 108 23.66 14.08 10.39
N GLY A 109 23.20 12.92 9.93
CA GLY A 109 23.67 12.28 8.69
C GLY A 109 22.57 11.82 7.73
N VAL A 110 21.39 12.43 7.77
CA VAL A 110 20.27 12.04 6.89
C VAL A 110 20.14 13.01 5.71
N ASN A 111 20.29 12.50 4.49
CA ASN A 111 19.96 13.23 3.27
C ASN A 111 18.43 13.31 3.10
N ILE A 112 17.84 14.33 3.72
CA ILE A 112 16.39 14.62 3.68
C ILE A 112 15.79 14.56 2.24
N PRO A 113 16.40 15.14 1.19
CA PRO A 113 15.78 15.11 -0.14
C PRO A 113 15.72 13.69 -0.75
N GLU A 114 16.77 12.88 -0.61
CA GLU A 114 16.81 11.51 -1.12
C GLU A 114 15.84 10.59 -0.36
N SER A 115 15.76 10.79 0.95
CA SER A 115 14.83 10.09 1.83
C SER A 115 13.36 10.37 1.49
N LEU A 116 13.01 11.64 1.24
CA LEU A 116 11.64 12.02 0.84
C LEU A 116 11.26 11.46 -0.53
N HIS A 117 12.21 11.47 -1.46
CA HIS A 117 12.01 10.87 -2.79
C HIS A 117 11.74 9.35 -2.68
N SER A 118 12.54 8.65 -1.87
CA SER A 118 12.36 7.22 -1.60
C SER A 118 11.00 6.93 -0.93
N LEU A 119 10.59 7.74 0.05
CA LEU A 119 9.27 7.65 0.69
C LEU A 119 8.14 7.75 -0.33
N PHE A 120 8.22 8.73 -1.24
CA PHE A 120 7.20 8.95 -2.24
C PHE A 120 7.06 7.76 -3.20
N GLN A 121 8.18 7.19 -3.65
CA GLN A 121 8.19 6.00 -4.50
C GLN A 121 7.55 4.80 -3.81
N ILE A 122 7.87 4.57 -2.55
CA ILE A 122 7.35 3.45 -1.77
C ILE A 122 5.86 3.62 -1.49
N LEU A 123 5.41 4.84 -1.16
CA LEU A 123 3.99 5.14 -1.03
C LEU A 123 3.25 4.86 -2.35
N LEU A 124 3.81 5.29 -3.48
CA LEU A 124 3.19 5.08 -4.79
C LEU A 124 3.09 3.59 -5.14
N VAL A 125 4.13 2.79 -4.89
CA VAL A 125 4.11 1.33 -5.07
C VAL A 125 3.07 0.68 -4.16
N THR A 126 2.97 1.12 -2.90
CA THR A 126 2.01 0.60 -1.93
C THR A 126 0.57 0.84 -2.41
N ILE A 127 0.29 2.05 -2.88
CA ILE A 127 -1.01 2.43 -3.45
C ILE A 127 -1.32 1.57 -4.69
N LEU A 128 -0.37 1.42 -5.62
CA LEU A 128 -0.57 0.58 -6.81
C LEU A 128 -0.88 -0.88 -6.44
N MET A 129 -0.20 -1.42 -5.43
CA MET A 129 -0.47 -2.76 -4.94
C MET A 129 -1.87 -2.88 -4.34
N GLN A 130 -2.29 -1.92 -3.52
CA GLN A 130 -3.65 -1.90 -2.95
C GLN A 130 -4.72 -1.78 -4.04
N LEU A 131 -4.48 -0.97 -5.08
CA LEU A 131 -5.39 -0.83 -6.22
C LEU A 131 -5.60 -2.13 -6.97
N LEU A 132 -4.58 -2.96 -7.09
CA LEU A 132 -4.73 -4.29 -7.69
C LEU A 132 -5.43 -5.25 -6.70
N LEU A 133 -5.18 -5.07 -5.41
CA LEU A 133 -5.70 -5.91 -4.33
C LEU A 133 -7.21 -5.76 -4.13
N PHE A 134 -7.73 -4.55 -4.07
CA PHE A 134 -9.15 -4.28 -3.80
C PHE A 134 -10.12 -5.06 -4.71
N PRO A 135 -10.03 -4.99 -6.05
CA PRO A 135 -10.96 -5.70 -6.94
C PRO A 135 -10.83 -7.22 -6.80
N VAL A 136 -9.63 -7.72 -6.50
CA VAL A 136 -9.37 -9.15 -6.24
C VAL A 136 -10.04 -9.58 -4.93
N ILE A 137 -9.93 -8.78 -3.87
CA ILE A 137 -10.59 -9.03 -2.59
C ILE A 137 -12.11 -9.04 -2.76
N TYR A 138 -12.68 -8.05 -3.46
CA TYR A 138 -14.12 -8.01 -3.72
C TYR A 138 -14.59 -9.23 -4.51
N LYS A 139 -13.82 -9.70 -5.51
CA LYS A 139 -14.24 -10.82 -6.37
C LYS A 139 -14.09 -12.19 -5.71
N LEU A 140 -12.96 -12.44 -5.04
CA LEU A 140 -12.54 -13.77 -4.60
C LEU A 140 -12.56 -13.93 -3.07
N GLY A 141 -12.78 -12.84 -2.33
CA GLY A 141 -12.65 -12.78 -0.89
C GLY A 141 -11.19 -12.71 -0.43
N VAL A 142 -11.02 -12.35 0.85
CA VAL A 142 -9.70 -12.11 1.48
C VAL A 142 -8.76 -13.31 1.39
N GLU A 143 -9.27 -14.53 1.62
CA GLU A 143 -8.43 -15.73 1.64
C GLU A 143 -7.78 -16.03 0.29
N LYS A 144 -8.57 -15.98 -0.79
CA LYS A 144 -8.06 -16.20 -2.15
C LYS A 144 -7.21 -15.03 -2.64
N ALA A 145 -7.53 -13.81 -2.21
CA ALA A 145 -6.74 -12.63 -2.53
C ALA A 145 -5.29 -12.72 -2.00
N ARG A 146 -5.06 -13.37 -0.84
CA ARG A 146 -3.70 -13.60 -0.32
C ARG A 146 -2.86 -14.47 -1.27
N PHE A 147 -3.44 -15.54 -1.82
CA PHE A 147 -2.75 -16.40 -2.78
C PHE A 147 -2.46 -15.69 -4.10
N VAL A 148 -3.40 -14.87 -4.58
CA VAL A 148 -3.18 -14.04 -5.77
C VAL A 148 -2.06 -13.04 -5.53
N TYR A 149 -2.03 -12.37 -4.37
CA TYR A 149 -0.94 -11.46 -4.01
C TYR A 149 0.41 -12.17 -3.96
N MET A 150 0.49 -13.33 -3.33
CA MET A 150 1.71 -14.13 -3.27
C MET A 150 2.18 -14.55 -4.68
N ALA A 151 1.26 -14.94 -5.56
CA ALA A 151 1.57 -15.27 -6.95
C ALA A 151 2.09 -14.05 -7.74
N VAL A 152 1.47 -12.89 -7.59
CA VAL A 152 1.93 -11.64 -8.22
C VAL A 152 3.33 -11.26 -7.73
N PHE A 153 3.59 -11.35 -6.43
CA PHE A 153 4.88 -11.03 -5.84
C PHE A 153 5.98 -11.99 -6.32
N ILE A 154 5.68 -13.30 -6.40
CA ILE A 154 6.59 -14.31 -6.95
C ILE A 154 6.85 -14.07 -8.44
N CYS A 155 5.82 -13.71 -9.20
CA CYS A 155 5.97 -13.45 -10.63
C CYS A 155 6.85 -12.21 -10.88
N LEU A 156 6.67 -11.15 -10.09
CA LEU A 156 7.52 -9.95 -10.14
C LEU A 156 8.96 -10.27 -9.74
N SER A 157 9.19 -11.01 -8.65
CA SER A 157 10.54 -11.34 -8.21
C SER A 157 11.26 -12.26 -9.20
N LEU A 158 10.57 -13.25 -9.76
CA LEU A 158 11.11 -14.11 -10.80
C LEU A 158 11.37 -13.35 -12.10
N GLY A 159 10.53 -12.37 -12.46
CA GLY A 159 10.77 -11.50 -13.60
C GLY A 159 12.07 -10.71 -13.45
N VAL A 160 12.29 -10.09 -12.29
CA VAL A 160 13.53 -9.36 -11.99
C VAL A 160 14.75 -10.29 -11.99
N LEU A 161 14.64 -11.47 -11.36
CA LEU A 161 15.72 -12.45 -11.33
C LEU A 161 16.03 -13.03 -12.73
N GLY A 162 15.01 -13.30 -13.53
CA GLY A 162 15.17 -13.80 -14.90
C GLY A 162 15.86 -12.80 -15.81
N ILE A 163 15.52 -11.50 -15.69
CA ILE A 163 16.23 -10.43 -16.40
C ILE A 163 17.69 -10.34 -15.93
N SER A 164 17.95 -10.52 -14.63
CA SER A 164 19.32 -10.47 -14.09
C SER A 164 20.20 -11.66 -14.49
N GLN A 165 19.61 -12.83 -14.80
CA GLN A 165 20.35 -14.03 -15.24
C GLN A 165 20.58 -14.08 -16.76
N LEU A 166 19.81 -13.34 -17.55
CA LEU A 166 20.02 -13.19 -19.00
C LEU A 166 21.12 -12.16 -19.34
N ASP A 167 21.69 -11.49 -18.32
CA ASP A 167 22.61 -10.37 -18.47
C ASP A 167 24.07 -10.76 -18.11
N ASP A 168 24.67 -11.68 -18.87
CA ASP A 168 26.07 -12.13 -18.70
C ASP A 168 27.11 -11.01 -18.94
N ASN A 169 26.71 -9.89 -19.57
CA ASN A 169 27.59 -8.75 -19.89
C ASN A 169 27.21 -7.43 -19.19
N GLY A 170 26.20 -7.43 -18.30
CA GLY A 170 25.77 -6.23 -17.55
C GLY A 170 25.26 -5.08 -18.42
N ALA A 171 25.02 -5.31 -19.72
CA ALA A 171 24.63 -4.27 -20.67
C ALA A 171 23.14 -3.93 -20.56
N VAL A 172 22.29 -4.89 -20.22
CA VAL A 172 20.84 -4.67 -20.05
C VAL A 172 20.58 -3.93 -18.74
N LEU A 173 21.26 -4.31 -17.65
CA LEU A 173 21.19 -3.60 -16.37
C LEU A 173 21.88 -2.23 -16.40
N ALA A 174 22.94 -2.05 -17.21
CA ALA A 174 23.58 -0.75 -17.41
C ALA A 174 22.72 0.21 -18.25
N ASP A 175 22.03 -0.26 -19.28
CA ASP A 175 21.13 0.58 -20.09
C ASP A 175 19.87 0.97 -19.30
N ILE A 176 19.38 0.07 -18.43
CA ILE A 176 18.33 0.39 -17.43
C ILE A 176 18.86 1.39 -16.38
N ARG A 177 20.11 1.27 -15.91
CA ARG A 177 20.74 2.19 -14.92
C ARG A 177 21.05 3.57 -15.47
N ILE A 178 21.57 3.68 -16.70
CA ILE A 178 21.94 4.96 -17.32
C ILE A 178 20.68 5.73 -17.72
N ASN A 179 19.59 5.02 -18.04
CA ASN A 179 18.29 5.62 -18.24
C ASN A 179 17.56 5.89 -16.90
N ALA A 180 17.91 5.24 -15.78
CA ALA A 180 17.19 5.36 -14.51
C ALA A 180 17.12 6.78 -13.94
N GLU A 181 18.15 7.62 -14.09
CA GLU A 181 18.11 8.99 -13.55
C GLU A 181 17.17 9.92 -14.36
N LYS A 182 17.15 9.80 -15.70
CA LYS A 182 16.19 10.52 -16.56
C LYS A 182 14.79 9.89 -16.53
N THR A 183 14.72 8.58 -16.35
CA THR A 183 13.46 7.82 -16.22
C THR A 183 12.87 7.93 -14.82
N MET A 184 13.62 8.32 -13.78
CA MET A 184 13.07 8.59 -12.44
C MET A 184 12.13 9.80 -12.48
N GLN A 185 12.50 10.88 -13.16
CA GLN A 185 11.67 12.09 -13.19
C GLN A 185 10.42 11.95 -14.09
N TYR A 186 10.55 11.32 -15.27
CA TYR A 186 9.41 11.02 -16.15
C TYR A 186 8.61 9.80 -15.68
N GLY A 187 9.26 8.84 -15.04
CA GLY A 187 8.67 7.61 -14.51
C GLY A 187 7.84 7.87 -13.28
N GLU A 188 8.20 8.83 -12.42
CA GLU A 188 7.34 9.27 -11.31
C GLU A 188 6.05 9.91 -11.82
N ALA A 189 6.15 10.82 -12.79
CA ALA A 189 4.96 11.41 -13.42
C ALA A 189 4.10 10.32 -14.10
N ALA A 190 4.72 9.39 -14.84
CA ALA A 190 4.02 8.27 -15.46
C ALA A 190 3.40 7.32 -14.44
N ALA A 191 4.06 7.07 -13.30
CA ALA A 191 3.58 6.21 -12.24
C ALA A 191 2.43 6.85 -11.47
N VAL A 192 2.44 8.18 -11.29
CA VAL A 192 1.31 8.95 -10.74
C VAL A 192 0.13 8.89 -11.71
N ILE A 193 0.36 9.04 -13.02
CA ILE A 193 -0.68 8.92 -14.05
C ILE A 193 -1.24 7.49 -14.08
N LEU A 194 -0.40 6.47 -13.98
CA LEU A 194 -0.80 5.06 -13.90
C LEU A 194 -1.54 4.76 -12.60
N ALA A 195 -1.16 5.36 -11.47
CA ALA A 195 -1.88 5.23 -10.20
C ALA A 195 -3.25 5.91 -10.29
N ALA A 196 -3.34 7.09 -10.91
CA ALA A 196 -4.61 7.79 -11.14
C ALA A 196 -5.54 7.01 -12.10
N ALA A 197 -4.99 6.48 -13.19
CA ALA A 197 -5.73 5.62 -14.11
C ALA A 197 -6.14 4.31 -13.44
N GLY A 198 -5.24 3.71 -12.64
CA GLY A 198 -5.46 2.51 -11.86
C GLY A 198 -6.51 2.70 -10.77
N LEU A 199 -6.56 3.86 -10.11
CA LEU A 199 -7.61 4.27 -9.19
C LEU A 199 -8.98 4.23 -9.87
N PHE A 200 -9.09 4.88 -11.01
CA PHE A 200 -10.34 4.94 -11.76
C PHE A 200 -10.78 3.56 -12.22
N LEU A 201 -9.86 2.78 -12.80
CA LEU A 201 -10.11 1.41 -13.25
C LEU A 201 -10.48 0.49 -12.09
N SER A 202 -9.77 0.59 -10.98
CA SER A 202 -9.94 -0.26 -9.82
C SER A 202 -11.25 0.04 -9.09
N LEU A 203 -11.60 1.31 -8.94
CA LEU A 203 -12.91 1.73 -8.42
C LEU A 203 -14.03 1.24 -9.32
N TRP A 204 -13.91 1.43 -10.63
CA TRP A 204 -14.93 0.98 -11.57
C TRP A 204 -15.09 -0.56 -11.58
N LEU A 205 -13.99 -1.30 -11.57
CA LEU A 205 -13.99 -2.76 -11.45
C LEU A 205 -14.60 -3.21 -10.13
N SER A 206 -14.19 -2.61 -9.02
CA SER A 206 -14.66 -2.98 -7.67
C SER A 206 -16.15 -2.70 -7.51
N VAL A 207 -16.64 -1.55 -7.97
CA VAL A 207 -18.08 -1.22 -7.97
C VAL A 207 -18.85 -2.22 -8.83
N ARG A 208 -18.38 -2.50 -10.05
CA ARG A 208 -19.07 -3.43 -10.96
C ARG A 208 -19.07 -4.87 -10.46
N ILE A 209 -18.03 -5.30 -9.74
CA ILE A 209 -17.97 -6.61 -9.10
C ILE A 209 -18.91 -6.66 -7.90
N TYR A 210 -18.90 -5.63 -7.06
CA TYR A 210 -19.72 -5.57 -5.86
C TYR A 210 -21.22 -5.43 -6.19
N GLU A 211 -21.59 -4.76 -7.29
CA GLU A 211 -22.97 -4.71 -7.80
C GLU A 211 -23.49 -6.07 -8.28
N LYS A 212 -22.60 -6.91 -8.82
CA LYS A 212 -22.94 -8.26 -9.31
C LYS A 212 -22.99 -9.32 -8.21
N GLN A 213 -22.52 -9.01 -7.02
CA GLN A 213 -22.65 -9.92 -5.88
C GLN A 213 -24.07 -9.84 -5.34
N GLU A 214 -24.86 -10.86 -5.66
CA GLU A 214 -26.12 -11.14 -4.98
C GLU A 214 -25.79 -11.63 -3.56
N PHE A 215 -26.23 -10.87 -2.56
CA PHE A 215 -26.14 -11.17 -1.15
C PHE A 215 -27.55 -11.38 -0.61
#